data_AF-A0A8S9RCI5-F1
#
_entry.id   AF-A0A8S9RCI5-F1
#
_cell.length_a   1.000
_cell.length_b   1.000
_cell.length_c   1.000
_cell.angle_alpha   90.00
_cell.angle_beta   90.00
_cell.angle_gamma   90.00
#
_symmetry.space_group_name_H-M   'P 1'
#
loop_
_entity.id
_entity.type
_entity.pdbx_description
1 polymer ?
#
loop_
_entity_poly.entity_id
_entity_poly.type
_entity_poly.pdbx_seq_one_letter_code
_entity_poly.pdbx_strand_id
1 'polypeptide(L)'
;MDETTEEPEWFPSPIFQELFAKLTRIATIVSDMFVGRERFATILLMRLTETVILWISDDQSFWEEMETGDKPLGPLGLQQFYLDMEFVMIFASQGRYLSRNLHQVIKNIIARAIEAVSATGLDPYTTLPEEEWFAEVAQIAIKMLTGKGNFGGHGERDVTSPSVSSAKSYTSN
;
A
#
# COMPACT_ATOMS: atom_id res chain seq x y z
N MET A 1 -16.85 -9.44 29.88
CA MET A 1 -17.00 -9.48 28.42
C MET A 1 -15.60 -9.29 27.89
N ASP A 2 -15.01 -10.36 27.38
CA ASP A 2 -13.72 -10.29 26.66
C ASP A 2 -14.05 -9.73 25.29
N GLU A 3 -13.85 -8.42 25.14
CA GLU A 3 -13.74 -7.81 23.84
C GLU A 3 -12.38 -8.28 23.31
N THR A 4 -12.38 -9.42 22.62
CA THR A 4 -11.25 -9.82 21.79
C THR A 4 -11.10 -8.72 20.75
N THR A 5 -10.26 -7.74 21.05
CA THR A 5 -9.74 -6.78 20.08
C THR A 5 -9.01 -7.62 19.04
N GLU A 6 -9.72 -8.02 17.99
CA GLU A 6 -9.11 -8.65 16.83
C GLU A 6 -8.02 -7.69 16.36
N GLU A 7 -6.78 -8.15 16.38
CA GLU A 7 -5.67 -7.39 15.82
C GLU A 7 -6.04 -7.02 14.37
N PRO A 8 -5.86 -5.74 13.97
CA PRO A 8 -6.18 -5.34 12.61
C PRO A 8 -5.43 -6.23 11.63
N GLU A 9 -6.10 -6.68 10.56
CA GLU A 9 -5.42 -7.33 9.45
C GLU A 9 -4.48 -6.30 8.81
N TRP A 10 -3.18 -6.42 9.09
CA TRP A 10 -2.19 -5.44 8.67
C TRP A 10 -2.00 -5.45 7.17
N PHE A 11 -2.23 -4.28 6.57
CA PHE A 11 -2.09 -4.07 5.14
C PHE A 11 -1.70 -2.60 4.89
N PRO A 12 -0.97 -2.28 3.80
CA PRO A 12 -0.75 -0.89 3.40
C PRO A 12 -2.06 -0.15 3.31
N SER A 13 -2.12 1.10 3.76
CA SER A 13 -3.37 1.84 3.83
C SER A 13 -3.93 2.08 2.42
N PRO A 14 -5.27 2.20 2.27
CA PRO A 14 -5.91 2.29 0.96
C PRO A 14 -5.34 3.37 0.03
N ILE A 15 -4.87 4.49 0.59
CA ILE A 15 -4.27 5.58 -0.18
C ILE A 15 -2.95 5.14 -0.83
N PHE A 16 -2.10 4.41 -0.11
CA PHE A 16 -0.85 3.90 -0.67
C PHE A 16 -1.07 2.73 -1.64
N GLN A 17 -2.09 1.89 -1.41
CA GLN A 17 -2.51 0.89 -2.39
C GLN A 17 -2.92 1.54 -3.72
N GLU A 18 -3.72 2.61 -3.66
CA GLU A 18 -4.17 3.36 -4.83
C GLU A 18 -2.98 4.04 -5.53
N LEU A 19 -2.04 4.61 -4.78
CA LEU A 19 -0.79 5.16 -5.34
C LEU A 19 -0.03 4.08 -6.13
N PHE A 20 0.16 2.90 -5.54
CA PHE A 20 0.81 1.77 -6.21
C PHE A 20 0.07 1.35 -7.49
N ALA A 21 -1.26 1.23 -7.43
CA ALA A 21 -2.08 0.86 -8.58
C ALA A 21 -1.96 1.90 -9.72
N LYS A 22 -2.04 3.20 -9.40
CA LYS A 22 -1.88 4.28 -10.38
C LYS A 22 -0.49 4.31 -11.01
N LEU A 23 0.57 4.17 -10.21
CA LEU A 23 1.95 4.12 -10.70
C LEU A 23 2.15 2.91 -11.62
N THR A 24 1.64 1.74 -11.23
CA THR A 24 1.71 0.52 -12.05
C THR A 24 0.97 0.71 -13.37
N ARG A 25 -0.21 1.36 -13.35
CA ARG A 25 -0.96 1.66 -14.58
C ARG A 25 -0.20 2.61 -15.50
N ILE A 26 0.42 3.65 -14.95
CA ILE A 26 1.28 4.58 -15.70
C ILE A 26 2.46 3.82 -16.32
N ALA A 27 3.09 2.92 -15.57
CA ALA A 27 4.19 2.09 -16.06
C ALA A 27 3.80 1.30 -17.32
N THR A 28 2.62 0.67 -17.32
CA THR A 28 2.09 -0.04 -18.48
C THR A 28 1.87 0.89 -19.67
N ILE A 29 1.17 2.01 -19.47
CA ILE A 29 0.87 2.98 -20.54
C ILE A 29 2.15 3.49 -21.19
N VAL A 30 3.14 3.87 -20.39
CA VAL A 30 4.41 4.41 -20.90
C VAL A 30 5.20 3.34 -21.64
N SER A 31 5.18 2.10 -21.18
CA SER A 31 5.83 0.98 -21.87
C SER A 31 5.22 0.73 -23.25
N ASP A 32 3.89 0.84 -23.37
CA ASP A 32 3.17 0.70 -24.64
C ASP A 32 3.43 1.89 -25.59
N MET A 33 3.51 3.11 -25.04
CA MET A 33 3.79 4.32 -25.83
C MET A 33 5.25 4.39 -26.33
N PHE A 34 6.19 3.85 -25.55
CA PHE A 34 7.63 4.00 -25.77
C PHE A 34 8.33 2.64 -25.87
N VAL A 35 7.85 1.79 -26.77
CA VAL A 35 8.43 0.46 -27.05
C VAL A 35 9.94 0.57 -27.34
N GLY A 36 10.76 -0.23 -26.66
CA GLY A 36 12.22 -0.21 -26.78
C GLY A 36 12.90 0.96 -26.06
N ARG A 37 12.18 1.72 -25.23
CA ARG A 37 12.68 2.85 -24.44
C ARG A 37 12.24 2.74 -22.99
N GLU A 38 12.44 1.58 -22.38
CA GLU A 38 11.99 1.20 -21.04
C GLU A 38 12.51 2.15 -19.95
N ARG A 39 13.67 2.78 -20.18
CA ARG A 39 14.23 3.79 -19.27
C ARG A 39 13.30 4.98 -19.04
N PHE A 40 12.44 5.34 -20.00
CA PHE A 40 11.49 6.45 -19.82
C PHE A 40 10.46 6.14 -18.76
N ALA A 41 9.92 4.91 -18.75
CA ALA A 41 8.99 4.47 -17.71
C ALA A 41 9.65 4.51 -16.33
N THR A 42 10.86 3.95 -16.20
CA THR A 42 11.59 3.96 -14.93
C THR A 42 11.87 5.38 -14.42
N ILE A 43 12.33 6.28 -15.28
CA ILE A 43 12.61 7.68 -14.89
C ILE A 43 11.32 8.40 -14.49
N LEU A 44 10.24 8.22 -15.24
CA LEU A 44 8.96 8.85 -14.92
C LEU A 44 8.44 8.36 -13.56
N LEU A 45 8.44 7.05 -13.32
CA LEU A 45 8.01 6.48 -12.04
C LEU A 45 8.87 6.98 -10.89
N MET A 46 10.19 7.03 -11.08
CA MET A 46 11.11 7.60 -10.10
C MET A 46 10.70 9.03 -9.72
N ARG A 47 10.44 9.88 -10.71
CA ARG A 47 10.04 11.28 -10.48
C ARG A 47 8.67 11.41 -9.81
N LEU A 48 7.68 10.62 -10.24
CA LEU A 48 6.34 10.66 -9.67
C LEU A 48 6.34 10.21 -8.21
N THR A 49 6.96 9.07 -7.90
CA THR A 49 7.06 8.58 -6.53
C THR A 49 7.86 9.54 -5.65
N GLU A 50 9.02 10.01 -6.12
CA GLU A 50 9.85 10.97 -5.39
C GLU A 50 9.08 12.26 -5.08
N THR A 51 8.31 12.78 -6.05
CA THR A 51 7.49 13.99 -5.84
C THR A 51 6.47 13.78 -4.73
N VAL A 52 5.69 12.70 -4.79
CA VAL A 52 4.63 12.44 -3.79
C VAL A 52 5.22 12.28 -2.38
N ILE A 53 6.32 11.54 -2.25
CA ILE A 53 6.91 11.24 -0.95
C ILE A 53 7.65 12.45 -0.36
N LEU A 54 8.33 13.25 -1.20
CA LEU A 54 8.94 14.50 -0.75
C LEU A 54 7.89 15.50 -0.25
N TRP A 55 6.73 15.58 -0.92
CA TRP A 55 5.65 16.44 -0.45
C TRP A 55 5.18 16.08 0.96
N ILE A 56 5.04 14.78 1.27
CA ILE A 56 4.71 14.32 2.62
C ILE A 56 5.83 14.67 3.61
N SER A 57 7.09 14.52 3.20
CA SER A 57 8.25 14.86 4.04
C SER A 57 8.29 16.35 4.42
N ASP A 58 7.96 17.22 3.47
CA ASP A 58 8.16 18.67 3.60
C ASP A 58 6.92 19.42 4.11
N ASP A 59 5.74 18.78 4.15
CA ASP A 59 4.50 19.41 4.60
C ASP A 59 4.47 19.62 6.12
N GLN A 60 4.83 20.83 6.54
CA GLN A 60 4.82 21.17 7.97
C GLN A 60 3.43 21.13 8.59
N SER A 61 2.37 21.43 7.84
CA SER A 61 1.01 21.40 8.40
C SER A 61 0.57 19.98 8.75
N PHE A 62 0.93 19.02 7.89
CA PHE A 62 0.74 17.60 8.15
C PHE A 62 1.52 17.16 9.41
N TRP A 63 2.79 17.54 9.52
CA TRP A 63 3.61 17.15 10.66
C TRP A 63 3.19 17.82 11.98
N GLU A 64 2.78 19.09 11.96
CA GLU A 64 2.26 19.80 13.14
C GLU A 64 1.03 19.07 13.71
N GLU A 65 0.12 18.61 12.85
CA GLU A 65 -1.05 17.82 13.25
C GLU A 65 -0.64 16.47 13.86
N MET A 66 0.33 15.77 13.26
CA MET A 66 0.81 14.48 13.75
C MET A 66 1.61 14.58 15.07
N GLU A 67 2.37 15.65 15.26
CA GLU A 67 3.28 15.80 16.41
C GLU A 67 2.58 16.46 17.60
N THR A 68 1.75 17.47 17.35
CA THR A 68 1.21 18.37 18.38
C THR A 68 -0.27 18.69 18.25
N GLY A 69 -0.95 18.10 17.26
CA GLY A 69 -2.37 18.32 17.04
C GLY A 69 -3.26 17.74 18.14
N ASP A 70 -4.58 17.93 18.01
CA ASP A 70 -5.58 17.43 18.96
C ASP A 70 -5.56 15.89 19.09
N LYS A 71 -5.05 15.21 18.05
CA LYS A 71 -4.90 13.75 17.98
C LYS A 71 -3.53 13.43 17.39
N PRO A 72 -2.45 13.51 18.19
CA PRO A 72 -1.11 13.21 17.71
C PRO A 72 -0.99 11.72 17.34
N LEU A 73 0.06 11.40 16.59
CA LEU A 73 0.36 10.06 16.11
C LEU A 73 0.49 9.09 17.31
N GLY A 74 -0.43 8.13 17.40
CA GLY A 74 -0.39 7.06 18.40
C GLY A 74 0.34 5.80 17.90
N PRO A 75 0.50 4.78 18.75
CA PRO A 75 1.24 3.55 18.41
C PRO A 75 0.73 2.81 17.16
N LEU A 76 -0.59 2.63 17.04
CA LEU A 76 -1.18 1.98 15.87
C LEU A 76 -1.01 2.83 14.59
N GLY A 77 -1.10 4.15 14.72
CA GLY A 77 -0.86 5.07 13.62
C GLY A 77 0.60 5.02 13.16
N LEU A 78 1.54 4.95 14.10
CA LEU A 78 2.96 4.78 13.81
C LEU A 78 3.23 3.47 13.08
N GLN A 79 2.66 2.35 13.54
CA GLN A 79 2.82 1.06 12.88
C GLN A 79 2.24 1.09 11.46
N GLN A 80 1.05 1.66 11.24
CA GLN A 80 0.47 1.80 9.91
C GLN A 80 1.33 2.70 9.00
N PHE A 81 1.81 3.83 9.50
CA PHE A 81 2.59 4.77 8.72
C PHE A 81 3.99 4.21 8.37
N TYR A 82 4.60 3.46 9.28
CA TYR A 82 5.82 2.69 9.00
C TYR A 82 5.54 1.68 7.88
N LEU A 83 4.48 0.88 8.00
CA LEU A 83 4.11 -0.11 6.99
C LEU A 83 3.89 0.53 5.61
N ASP A 84 3.24 1.69 5.56
CA ASP A 84 3.01 2.45 4.33
C ASP A 84 4.33 2.91 3.68
N MET A 85 5.27 3.40 4.49
CA MET A 85 6.60 3.81 4.05
C MET A 85 7.44 2.62 3.55
N GLU A 86 7.40 1.50 4.26
CA GLU A 86 8.07 0.26 3.86
C GLU A 86 7.48 -0.29 2.55
N PHE A 87 6.15 -0.25 2.41
CA PHE A 87 5.46 -0.62 1.17
C PHE A 87 5.94 0.20 -0.03
N VAL A 88 6.08 1.53 0.12
CA VAL A 88 6.65 2.41 -0.91
C VAL A 88 8.08 2.01 -1.26
N MET A 89 8.92 1.74 -0.26
CA MET A 89 10.30 1.34 -0.47
C MET A 89 10.38 0.05 -1.30
N ILE A 90 9.58 -0.96 -0.94
CA ILE A 90 9.59 -2.26 -1.61
C ILE A 90 9.07 -2.16 -3.04
N PHE A 91 7.91 -1.53 -3.27
CA PHE A 91 7.38 -1.49 -4.64
C PHE A 91 8.28 -0.66 -5.57
N ALA A 92 8.92 0.40 -5.05
CA ALA A 92 9.83 1.22 -5.83
C ALA A 92 11.12 0.46 -6.16
N SER A 93 11.61 -0.35 -5.21
CA SER A 93 12.75 -1.24 -5.41
C SER A 93 12.45 -2.29 -6.48
N GLN A 94 11.32 -3.00 -6.38
CA GLN A 94 10.90 -4.01 -7.37
C GLN A 94 10.71 -3.41 -8.77
N GLY A 95 10.17 -2.19 -8.85
CA GLY A 95 10.02 -1.44 -10.09
C GLY A 95 11.31 -0.82 -10.63
N ARG A 96 12.42 -0.94 -9.90
CA ARG A 96 13.74 -0.36 -10.23
C ARG A 96 13.75 1.16 -10.33
N TYR A 97 12.88 1.84 -9.59
CA TYR A 97 12.78 3.30 -9.54
C TYR A 97 12.99 3.89 -8.14
N LEU A 98 13.45 3.09 -7.17
CA LEU A 98 13.94 3.58 -5.88
C LEU A 98 15.30 4.29 -6.05
N SER A 99 15.30 5.62 -5.94
CA SER A 99 16.52 6.41 -5.93
C SER A 99 17.14 6.44 -4.53
N ARG A 100 18.44 6.75 -4.42
CA ARG A 100 19.10 6.97 -3.12
C ARG A 100 18.43 8.08 -2.31
N ASN A 101 17.96 9.12 -3.01
CA ASN A 101 17.28 10.24 -2.38
C ASN A 101 15.93 9.79 -1.80
N LEU A 102 15.09 9.13 -2.61
CA LEU A 102 13.81 8.59 -2.15
C LEU A 102 13.98 7.64 -0.96
N HIS A 103 14.98 6.74 -1.03
CA HIS A 103 15.31 5.85 0.09
C HIS A 103 15.62 6.61 1.38
N GLN A 104 16.43 7.66 1.29
CA GLN A 104 16.78 8.48 2.45
C GLN A 104 15.58 9.26 3.00
N VAL A 105 14.75 9.82 2.12
CA VAL A 105 13.55 10.57 2.51
C VAL A 105 12.58 9.66 3.27
N ILE A 106 12.32 8.46 2.77
CA ILE A 106 11.45 7.48 3.45
C ILE A 106 12.00 7.16 4.85
N LYS A 107 13.31 6.92 4.97
CA LYS A 107 13.95 6.68 6.28
C LYS A 107 13.82 7.87 7.23
N ASN A 108 13.95 9.08 6.72
CA ASN A 108 13.78 10.30 7.53
C ASN A 108 12.33 10.47 8.00
N ILE A 109 11.36 10.17 7.14
CA ILE A 109 9.92 10.17 7.49
C ILE A 109 9.65 9.18 8.63
N ILE A 110 10.15 7.94 8.52
CA ILE A 110 10.00 6.91 9.55
C ILE A 110 10.62 7.38 10.87
N ALA A 111 11.86 7.87 10.83
CA ALA A 111 12.56 8.36 12.02
C ALA A 111 11.80 9.50 12.70
N ARG A 112 11.29 10.48 11.93
CA ARG A 112 10.50 11.59 12.45
C ARG A 112 9.19 11.12 13.10
N ALA A 113 8.52 10.13 12.51
CA ALA A 113 7.31 9.54 13.10
C ALA A 113 7.59 8.82 14.43
N ILE A 114 8.72 8.11 14.53
CA ILE A 114 9.17 7.48 15.78
C ILE A 114 9.45 8.55 16.85
N GLU A 115 10.16 9.62 16.48
CA GLU A 115 10.45 10.74 17.37
C GLU A 115 9.17 11.44 17.85
N ALA A 116 8.19 11.65 16.96
CA ALA A 116 6.90 12.24 17.30
C ALA A 116 6.15 11.42 18.37
N VAL A 117 6.11 10.09 18.23
CA VAL A 117 5.49 9.21 19.24
C VAL A 117 6.30 9.20 20.53
N SER A 118 7.64 9.15 20.43
CA SER A 118 8.51 9.18 21.62
C SER A 118 8.34 10.47 22.44
N ALA A 119 8.09 11.60 21.79
CA ALA A 119 7.83 12.89 22.44
C ALA A 119 6.55 12.89 23.30
N THR A 120 5.63 11.95 23.07
CA THR A 120 4.43 11.78 23.92
C THR A 120 4.71 11.02 25.23
N GLY A 121 5.95 10.54 25.44
CA GLY A 121 6.36 9.75 26.61
C GLY A 121 6.16 8.24 26.47
N LEU A 122 5.69 7.79 25.30
CA LEU A 122 5.62 6.37 24.93
C LEU A 122 6.97 5.88 24.42
N ASP A 123 7.28 4.60 24.66
CA ASP A 123 8.44 3.94 24.05
C ASP A 123 8.00 3.27 22.73
N PRO A 124 8.35 3.83 21.55
CA PRO A 124 7.87 3.31 20.27
C PRO A 124 8.32 1.87 20.02
N TYR A 125 9.51 1.48 20.52
CA TYR A 125 10.09 0.16 20.29
C TYR A 125 9.40 -0.95 21.08
N THR A 126 8.60 -0.61 22.08
CA THR A 126 7.73 -1.59 22.77
C THR A 126 6.48 -1.95 21.96
N THR A 127 6.13 -1.11 20.99
CA THR A 127 4.89 -1.22 20.20
C THR A 127 5.15 -1.59 18.74
N LEU A 128 6.33 -1.29 18.22
CA LEU A 128 6.71 -1.59 16.85
C LEU A 128 7.16 -3.04 16.70
N PRO A 129 6.66 -3.77 15.70
CA PRO A 129 7.26 -5.00 15.23
C PRO A 129 8.69 -4.79 14.71
N GLU A 130 9.39 -5.90 14.45
CA GLU A 130 10.71 -5.87 13.81
C GLU A 130 10.62 -5.35 12.36
N GLU A 131 11.70 -4.73 11.85
CA GLU A 131 11.74 -4.19 10.47
C GLU A 131 11.40 -5.27 9.42
N GLU A 132 11.87 -6.50 9.62
CA GLU A 132 11.60 -7.64 8.71
C GLU A 132 10.10 -7.92 8.60
N TRP A 133 9.34 -7.75 9.68
CA TRP A 133 7.89 -7.96 9.67
C TRP A 133 7.20 -6.98 8.72
N PHE A 134 7.58 -5.70 8.74
CA PHE A 134 7.03 -4.71 7.82
C PHE A 134 7.35 -5.07 6.37
N ALA A 135 8.58 -5.55 6.12
CA ALA A 135 9.01 -5.95 4.79
C ALA A 135 8.21 -7.15 4.27
N GLU A 136 7.97 -8.16 5.12
CA GLU A 136 7.17 -9.33 4.78
C GLU A 136 5.71 -8.95 4.45
N VAL A 137 5.06 -8.16 5.30
CA VAL A 137 3.68 -7.71 5.11
C VAL A 137 3.54 -6.90 3.82
N ALA A 138 4.44 -5.94 3.59
CA ALA A 138 4.45 -5.15 2.36
C ALA A 138 4.66 -6.02 1.10
N GLN A 139 5.54 -7.02 1.15
CA GLN A 139 5.74 -7.95 0.03
C GLN A 139 4.51 -8.81 -0.26
N ILE A 140 3.83 -9.30 0.79
CA ILE A 140 2.56 -10.04 0.67
C ILE A 140 1.52 -9.13 0.01
N ALA A 141 1.37 -7.89 0.47
CA ALA A 141 0.44 -6.93 -0.09
C ALA A 141 0.68 -6.69 -1.59
N ILE A 142 1.93 -6.50 -2.02
CA ILE A 142 2.26 -6.34 -3.45
C ILE A 142 1.86 -7.58 -4.25
N LYS A 143 2.12 -8.79 -3.75
CA LYS A 143 1.72 -10.05 -4.43
C LYS A 143 0.20 -10.15 -4.57
N MET A 144 -0.54 -9.77 -3.53
CA MET A 144 -2.01 -9.75 -3.56
C MET A 144 -2.53 -8.71 -4.55
N LEU A 145 -2.05 -7.47 -4.50
CA LEU A 145 -2.47 -6.36 -5.37
C LEU A 145 -2.13 -6.60 -6.85
N THR A 146 -1.11 -7.39 -7.14
CA THR A 146 -0.71 -7.73 -8.51
C THR A 146 -1.38 -9.00 -9.06
N GLY A 147 -2.25 -9.66 -8.27
CA GLY A 147 -2.87 -10.93 -8.65
C GLY A 147 -1.90 -12.10 -8.78
N LYS A 148 -0.66 -11.94 -8.27
CA LYS A 148 0.37 -13.00 -8.21
C LYS A 148 0.29 -13.83 -6.92
N GLY A 149 -0.61 -13.47 -6.01
CA GLY A 149 -1.02 -14.29 -4.88
C GLY A 149 -1.84 -15.46 -5.39
N ASN A 150 -1.22 -16.63 -5.50
CA ASN A 150 -1.90 -17.87 -5.82
C ASN A 150 -2.73 -18.30 -4.59
N PHE A 151 -3.89 -17.69 -4.38
CA PHE A 151 -4.89 -18.22 -3.46
C PHE A 151 -5.53 -19.43 -4.15
N GLY A 152 -4.97 -20.60 -3.87
CA GLY A 152 -5.64 -21.85 -4.15
C GLY A 152 -7.01 -21.85 -3.48
N GLY A 153 -8.06 -21.86 -4.30
CA GLY A 153 -9.37 -22.43 -4.01
C GLY A 153 -10.04 -22.02 -2.71
N HIS A 154 -10.79 -20.92 -2.73
CA HIS A 154 -12.07 -20.91 -2.03
C HIS A 154 -13.06 -19.96 -2.72
N GLY A 155 -13.98 -20.55 -3.50
CA GLY A 155 -15.33 -19.98 -3.60
C GLY A 155 -15.76 -19.30 -4.90
N GLU A 156 -15.22 -19.63 -6.07
CA GLU A 156 -16.08 -19.58 -7.26
C GLU A 156 -17.05 -20.76 -7.17
N ARG A 157 -18.15 -20.56 -6.42
CA ARG A 157 -19.36 -21.33 -6.69
C ARG A 157 -19.87 -20.82 -8.02
N ASP A 158 -19.78 -21.68 -9.03
CA ASP A 158 -20.58 -21.60 -10.24
C ASP A 158 -22.04 -21.34 -9.85
N VAL A 159 -22.47 -20.07 -9.96
CA VAL A 159 -23.89 -19.72 -10.03
C VAL A 159 -24.22 -19.51 -11.50
N THR A 160 -24.06 -20.56 -12.29
CA THR A 160 -24.67 -20.65 -13.62
C THR A 160 -25.98 -21.39 -13.50
N SER A 161 -27.09 -20.64 -13.43
CA SER A 161 -28.31 -20.85 -14.25
C SER A 161 -29.55 -20.27 -13.55
N PRO A 162 -30.07 -19.12 -14.00
CA PRO A 162 -31.43 -18.72 -13.69
C PRO A 162 -32.39 -19.60 -14.51
N SER A 163 -33.31 -20.28 -13.82
CA SER A 163 -34.45 -20.95 -14.44
C SER A 163 -35.30 -19.92 -15.21
N VAL A 164 -35.27 -19.99 -16.54
CA VAL A 164 -36.22 -19.26 -17.39
C VAL A 164 -37.43 -20.16 -17.61
N SER A 165 -38.43 -19.97 -16.76
CA SER A 165 -39.80 -20.38 -17.03
C SER A 165 -40.35 -19.50 -18.14
N SER A 166 -40.55 -20.03 -19.35
CA SER A 166 -41.43 -19.41 -20.34
C SER A 166 -42.00 -20.44 -21.29
N ALA A 167 -43.33 -20.49 -21.24
CA ALA A 167 -44.27 -21.21 -22.08
C ALA A 167 -43.87 -21.30 -23.56
N LYS A 168 -44.14 -22.46 -24.16
CA LYS A 168 -44.65 -22.56 -25.53
C LYS A 168 -45.50 -23.82 -25.70
N SER A 169 -46.75 -23.56 -26.03
CA SER A 169 -47.75 -24.47 -26.58
C SER A 169 -47.39 -24.98 -27.98
N TYR A 170 -48.15 -26.01 -28.41
CA TYR A 170 -48.43 -26.49 -29.78
C TYR A 170 -47.92 -27.90 -30.20
N THR A 171 -48.86 -28.86 -30.13
CA THR A 171 -49.37 -29.80 -31.16
C THR A 171 -48.50 -30.86 -31.87
N SER A 172 -49.03 -32.10 -31.77
CA SER A 172 -49.20 -33.19 -32.78
C SER A 172 -48.01 -33.91 -33.39
N ASN A 173 -47.93 -35.22 -33.17
CA ASN A 173 -48.48 -36.26 -34.08
C ASN A 173 -48.70 -37.58 -33.33
#